data_AF-A0A4Y9SBA5-F1
#
_entry.id   AF-A0A4Y9SBA5-F1
#
_cell.length_a   1.000
_cell.length_b   1.000
_cell.length_c   1.000
_cell.angle_alpha   90.00
_cell.angle_beta   90.00
_cell.angle_gamma   90.00
#
_symmetry.space_group_name_H-M   'P 1'
#
loop_
_entity.id
_entity.type
_entity.pdbx_description
1 polymer ?
#
loop_
_entity_poly.entity_id
_entity_poly.type
_entity_poly.pdbx_seq_one_letter_code
_entity_poly.pdbx_strand_id
1 'polypeptide(L)'
;MKKMLAAVIASFAFAIPSVHAQTAQTAPAAAAPDPAALQAAREMLSSMHYEDTAARMMQQISAQMPQMMQQSALATINGNTKLTPDERKKAIEKLNAELPKMTAAMQSLFGDGTLIRELIAETAPLYARHFTADELHQLAAFYASPLGVKMMAEMPQIAGESMQISQRVMMPRIQAMAAKLVNENVK
;
A
#
# COMPACT_ATOMS: atom_id res chain seq x y z
N MET A 1 1.53 4.19 81.62
CA MET A 1 0.70 2.97 81.61
C MET A 1 -0.09 2.94 80.30
N LYS A 2 -0.02 1.83 79.53
CA LYS A 2 -1.07 1.19 78.68
C LYS A 2 -1.96 2.14 77.83
N LYS A 3 -2.14 2.06 76.51
CA LYS A 3 -2.10 0.96 75.51
C LYS A 3 -2.19 1.59 74.11
N MET A 4 -1.76 0.82 73.11
CA MET A 4 -1.86 1.10 71.67
C MET A 4 -3.30 1.10 71.16
N LEU A 5 -3.57 1.83 70.07
CA LEU A 5 -4.42 1.35 68.98
C LEU A 5 -4.06 2.06 67.66
N ALA A 6 -3.76 1.26 66.64
CA ALA A 6 -3.56 1.69 65.27
C ALA A 6 -4.92 1.87 64.58
N ALA A 7 -5.03 2.89 63.72
CA ALA A 7 -6.11 3.01 62.74
C ALA A 7 -5.50 3.53 61.43
N VAL A 8 -5.49 2.66 60.41
CA VAL A 8 -5.11 2.98 59.03
C VAL A 8 -6.30 3.67 58.39
N ILE A 9 -6.14 4.94 58.01
CA ILE A 9 -7.14 5.69 57.25
C ILE A 9 -6.85 5.49 55.76
N ALA A 10 -7.78 4.82 55.09
CA ALA A 10 -7.85 4.77 53.63
C ALA A 10 -8.28 6.15 53.12
N SER A 11 -7.36 6.87 52.48
CA SER A 11 -7.64 8.18 51.88
C SER A 11 -8.24 8.00 50.49
N PHE A 12 -9.53 8.28 50.37
CA PHE A 12 -10.14 8.69 49.10
C PHE A 12 -9.70 10.13 48.79
N ALA A 13 -9.03 10.33 47.65
CA ALA A 13 -8.85 11.67 47.08
C ALA A 13 -9.36 11.66 45.63
N PHE A 14 -10.48 12.35 45.43
CA PHE A 14 -11.02 12.72 44.13
C PHE A 14 -10.39 14.06 43.73
N ALA A 15 -9.68 14.13 42.59
CA ALA A 15 -9.30 15.38 41.96
C ALA A 15 -9.24 15.20 40.42
N ILE A 16 -9.90 16.11 39.71
CA ILE A 16 -10.08 16.23 38.24
C ILE A 16 -9.26 17.48 37.79
N PRO A 17 -8.95 17.75 36.50
CA PRO A 17 -8.31 17.00 35.42
C PRO A 17 -6.95 17.63 35.00
N SER A 18 -6.05 16.86 34.39
CA SER A 18 -4.94 17.41 33.59
C SER A 18 -5.11 16.97 32.14
N VAL A 19 -5.52 17.91 31.30
CA VAL A 19 -5.63 17.80 29.85
C VAL A 19 -4.22 17.98 29.27
N HIS A 20 -3.75 16.99 28.48
CA HIS A 20 -2.47 16.94 27.73
C HIS A 20 -1.21 16.36 28.40
N ALA A 21 -1.31 15.22 29.08
CA ALA A 21 -0.18 14.29 29.10
C ALA A 21 -0.46 13.19 28.08
N GLN A 22 0.19 13.29 26.92
CA GLN A 22 0.23 12.24 25.91
C GLN A 22 1.03 11.08 26.52
N THR A 23 0.37 10.27 27.35
CA THR A 23 0.82 8.91 27.59
C THR A 23 0.85 8.27 26.23
N ALA A 24 2.05 8.02 25.71
CA ALA A 24 2.23 7.01 24.69
C ALA A 24 1.60 5.75 25.28
N GLN A 25 0.34 5.50 24.93
CA GLN A 25 -0.23 4.17 25.03
C GLN A 25 0.69 3.35 24.14
N THR A 26 1.62 2.64 24.76
CA THR A 26 2.17 1.44 24.15
C THR A 26 0.96 0.62 23.78
N ALA A 27 0.56 0.70 22.50
CA ALA A 27 -0.40 -0.22 21.94
C ALA A 27 0.07 -1.61 22.41
N PRO A 28 -0.79 -2.42 23.05
CA PRO A 28 -0.38 -3.76 23.45
C PRO A 28 0.27 -4.39 22.24
N ALA A 29 1.52 -4.86 22.40
CA ALA A 29 2.25 -5.53 21.33
C ALA A 29 1.30 -6.55 20.75
N ALA A 30 0.80 -6.29 19.55
CA ALA A 30 -0.35 -7.03 19.04
C ALA A 30 0.06 -8.50 19.00
N ALA A 31 -0.65 -9.32 19.78
CA ALA A 31 -0.32 -10.71 20.01
C ALA A 31 0.01 -11.39 18.69
N ALA A 32 0.98 -12.31 18.71
CA ALA A 32 1.31 -13.09 17.53
C ALA A 32 0.00 -13.71 16.98
N PRO A 33 -0.24 -13.66 15.65
CA PRO A 33 -1.46 -14.19 15.08
C PRO A 33 -1.66 -15.65 15.48
N ASP A 34 -2.91 -16.06 15.67
CA ASP A 34 -3.26 -17.46 15.88
C ASP A 34 -2.65 -18.33 14.77
N PRO A 35 -1.89 -19.40 15.09
CA PRO A 35 -1.27 -20.26 14.09
C PRO A 35 -2.25 -20.84 13.06
N ALA A 36 -3.49 -21.14 13.47
CA ALA A 36 -4.51 -21.63 12.53
C ALA A 36 -4.95 -20.52 11.57
N ALA A 37 -5.22 -19.31 12.06
CA ALA A 37 -5.49 -18.15 11.21
C ALA A 37 -4.33 -17.82 10.28
N LEU A 38 -3.08 -17.94 10.74
CA LEU A 38 -1.90 -17.71 9.90
C LEU A 38 -1.79 -18.71 8.75
N GLN A 39 -2.06 -19.99 9.02
CA GLN A 39 -2.06 -21.01 8.00
C GLN A 39 -3.19 -20.78 6.99
N ALA A 40 -4.42 -20.52 7.47
CA ALA A 40 -5.57 -20.21 6.63
C ALA A 40 -5.33 -18.98 5.74
N ALA A 41 -4.68 -17.94 6.26
CA ALA A 41 -4.33 -16.75 5.48
C ALA A 41 -3.34 -17.05 4.35
N ARG A 42 -2.33 -17.88 4.60
CA ARG A 42 -1.36 -18.30 3.56
C ARG A 42 -2.03 -19.10 2.46
N GLU A 43 -2.90 -20.03 2.84
CA GLU A 43 -3.67 -20.85 1.89
C GLU A 43 -4.61 -19.98 1.06
N MET A 44 -5.34 -19.06 1.70
CA MET A 44 -6.20 -18.10 1.00
C MET A 44 -5.40 -17.30 -0.03
N LEU A 45 -4.30 -16.66 0.36
CA LEU A 45 -3.47 -15.85 -0.55
C LEU A 45 -2.91 -16.68 -1.70
N SER A 46 -2.46 -17.92 -1.45
CA SER A 46 -2.01 -18.83 -2.49
C SER A 46 -3.14 -19.23 -3.45
N SER A 47 -4.34 -19.51 -2.93
CA SER A 47 -5.50 -19.95 -3.70
C SER A 47 -6.09 -18.88 -4.64
N MET A 48 -5.89 -17.60 -4.33
CA MET A 48 -6.38 -16.47 -5.14
C MET A 48 -5.63 -16.28 -6.47
N HIS A 49 -4.79 -17.25 -6.89
CA HIS A 49 -3.83 -17.08 -7.99
C HIS A 49 -2.99 -15.81 -7.80
N TYR A 50 -2.70 -15.46 -6.55
CA TYR A 50 -1.93 -14.27 -6.23
C TYR A 50 -0.52 -14.38 -6.79
N GLU A 51 0.05 -15.58 -6.79
CA GLU A 51 1.37 -15.82 -7.40
C GLU A 51 1.36 -15.52 -8.90
N ASP A 52 0.39 -16.06 -9.65
CA ASP A 52 0.28 -15.84 -11.09
C ASP A 52 -0.03 -14.37 -11.44
N THR A 53 -0.87 -13.73 -10.62
CA THR A 53 -1.27 -12.34 -10.83
C THR A 53 -0.13 -11.39 -10.48
N ALA A 54 0.56 -11.62 -9.35
CA ALA A 54 1.74 -10.86 -8.96
C ALA A 54 2.88 -11.06 -9.96
N ALA A 55 3.12 -12.29 -10.44
CA ALA A 55 4.12 -12.57 -11.46
C ALA A 55 3.82 -11.81 -12.77
N ARG A 56 2.57 -11.85 -13.26
CA ARG A 56 2.17 -11.09 -14.45
C ARG A 56 2.34 -9.58 -14.26
N MET A 57 1.96 -9.05 -13.10
CA MET A 57 2.11 -7.63 -12.77
C MET A 57 3.60 -7.23 -12.71
N MET A 58 4.44 -8.02 -12.06
CA MET A 58 5.89 -7.80 -12.01
C MET A 58 6.53 -7.90 -13.40
N GLN A 59 6.09 -8.83 -14.24
CA GLN A 59 6.51 -8.91 -15.64
C GLN A 59 6.15 -7.64 -16.42
N GLN A 60 4.92 -7.13 -16.26
CA GLN A 60 4.51 -5.87 -16.89
C GLN A 60 5.33 -4.68 -16.40
N ILE A 61 5.56 -4.57 -15.08
CA ILE A 61 6.37 -3.50 -14.49
C ILE A 61 7.81 -3.59 -14.99
N SER A 62 8.44 -4.77 -14.94
CA SER A 62 9.82 -4.99 -15.38
C SER A 62 10.01 -4.73 -16.88
N ALA A 63 8.99 -4.96 -17.71
CA ALA A 63 9.03 -4.64 -19.13
C ALA A 63 8.98 -3.13 -19.41
N GLN A 64 8.21 -2.36 -18.62
CA GLN A 64 8.02 -0.92 -18.85
C GLN A 64 9.05 -0.04 -18.13
N MET A 65 9.53 -0.50 -16.98
CA MET A 65 10.37 0.29 -16.08
C MET A 65 11.69 0.76 -16.71
N PRO A 66 12.43 -0.04 -17.51
CA PRO A 66 13.65 0.41 -18.18
C PRO A 66 13.44 1.66 -19.05
N GLN A 67 12.35 1.68 -19.83
CA GLN A 67 12.02 2.82 -20.69
C GLN A 67 11.67 4.05 -19.85
N MET A 68 10.91 3.87 -18.77
CA MET A 68 10.58 4.95 -17.84
C MET A 68 11.83 5.53 -17.16
N MET A 69 12.75 4.66 -16.70
CA MET A 69 14.03 5.08 -16.12
C MET A 69 14.89 5.82 -17.13
N GLN A 70 14.96 5.34 -18.37
CA GLN A 70 15.71 5.99 -19.43
C GLN A 70 15.17 7.40 -19.70
N GLN A 71 13.86 7.54 -19.86
CA GLN A 71 13.23 8.85 -20.11
C GLN A 71 13.47 9.82 -18.95
N SER A 72 13.31 9.37 -17.71
CA SER A 72 13.56 10.18 -16.51
C SER A 72 15.03 10.62 -16.41
N ALA A 73 15.96 9.70 -16.67
CA ALA A 73 17.39 10.00 -16.66
C ALA A 73 17.78 10.99 -17.78
N LEU A 74 17.26 10.80 -19.00
CA LEU A 74 17.49 11.73 -20.10
C LEU A 74 16.90 13.10 -19.82
N ALA A 75 15.69 13.19 -19.25
CA ALA A 75 15.09 14.45 -18.85
C ALA A 75 15.94 15.18 -17.81
N THR A 76 16.49 14.45 -16.84
CA THR A 76 17.38 15.00 -15.80
C THR A 76 18.69 15.51 -16.40
N ILE A 77 19.32 14.74 -17.28
CA ILE A 77 20.54 15.16 -17.98
C ILE A 77 20.25 16.39 -18.83
N ASN A 78 19.18 16.36 -19.64
CA ASN A 78 18.77 17.42 -20.55
C ASN A 78 18.39 18.72 -19.85
N GLY A 79 17.68 18.63 -18.71
CA GLY A 79 17.30 19.79 -17.90
C GLY A 79 18.42 20.39 -17.06
N ASN A 80 19.56 19.70 -16.90
CA ASN A 80 20.67 20.22 -16.09
C ASN A 80 21.46 21.29 -16.86
N THR A 81 21.28 22.56 -16.46
CA THR A 81 21.96 23.73 -17.04
C THR A 81 23.43 23.86 -16.64
N LYS A 82 23.88 23.11 -15.65
CA LYS A 82 25.29 23.13 -15.18
C LYS A 82 26.22 22.26 -16.03
N LEU A 83 25.67 21.38 -16.86
CA LEU A 83 26.46 20.50 -17.73
C LEU A 83 26.80 21.19 -19.05
N THR A 84 28.08 21.20 -19.39
CA THR A 84 28.56 21.53 -20.73
C THR A 84 28.05 20.51 -21.77
N PRO A 85 28.08 20.83 -23.07
CA PRO A 85 27.69 19.90 -24.12
C PRO A 85 28.47 18.57 -24.07
N ASP A 86 29.77 18.62 -23.78
CA ASP A 86 30.61 17.42 -23.72
C ASP A 86 30.33 16.56 -22.49
N GLU A 87 30.09 17.17 -21.33
CA GLU A 87 29.69 16.45 -20.12
C GLU A 87 28.31 15.80 -20.29
N ARG A 88 27.38 16.50 -20.94
CA ARG A 88 26.05 15.97 -21.27
C ARG A 88 26.15 14.76 -22.18
N LYS A 89 26.97 14.82 -23.22
CA LYS A 89 27.23 13.69 -24.13
C LYS A 89 27.79 12.50 -23.36
N LYS A 90 28.82 12.70 -22.54
CA LYS A 90 29.41 11.64 -21.69
C LYS A 90 28.40 11.04 -20.71
N ALA A 91 27.52 11.85 -20.14
CA ALA A 91 26.46 11.38 -19.24
C ALA A 91 25.44 10.49 -19.97
N ILE A 92 25.05 10.85 -21.20
CA ILE A 92 24.16 10.04 -22.04
C ILE A 92 24.84 8.73 -22.45
N GLU A 93 26.11 8.77 -22.85
CA GLU A 93 26.89 7.58 -23.18
C GLU A 93 26.99 6.62 -21.98
N LYS A 94 27.28 7.16 -20.78
CA LYS A 94 27.30 6.37 -19.54
C LYS A 94 25.93 5.76 -19.23
N LEU A 95 24.85 6.53 -19.37
CA LEU A 95 23.49 6.04 -19.18
C LEU A 95 23.21 4.85 -20.11
N ASN A 96 23.49 4.99 -21.40
CA ASN A 96 23.26 3.94 -22.39
C ASN A 96 24.10 2.68 -22.11
N ALA A 97 25.30 2.83 -21.53
CA ALA A 97 26.15 1.70 -21.17
C ALA A 97 25.69 0.97 -19.90
N GLU A 98 25.15 1.68 -18.91
CA GLU A 98 24.75 1.11 -17.61
C GLU A 98 23.30 0.64 -17.55
N LEU A 99 22.41 1.26 -18.33
CA LEU A 99 20.97 0.94 -18.35
C LEU A 99 20.68 -0.55 -18.64
N PRO A 100 21.36 -1.24 -19.58
CA PRO A 100 21.13 -2.66 -19.82
C PRO A 100 21.47 -3.54 -18.60
N LYS A 101 22.53 -3.21 -17.84
CA LYS A 101 22.92 -3.98 -16.65
C LYS A 101 21.88 -3.85 -15.55
N MET A 102 21.39 -2.63 -15.32
CA MET A 102 20.32 -2.35 -14.37
C MET A 102 19.01 -3.04 -14.77
N THR A 103 18.69 -3.02 -16.06
CA THR A 103 17.53 -3.72 -16.62
C THR A 103 17.61 -5.23 -16.36
N ALA A 104 18.75 -5.84 -16.64
CA ALA A 104 18.97 -7.26 -16.41
C ALA A 104 18.88 -7.62 -14.91
N ALA A 105 19.46 -6.80 -14.02
CA ALA A 105 19.37 -7.01 -12.58
C ALA A 105 17.92 -6.95 -12.07
N MET A 106 17.14 -6.00 -12.58
CA MET A 106 15.72 -5.87 -12.23
C MET A 106 14.89 -7.03 -12.78
N GLN A 107 15.12 -7.44 -14.02
CA GLN A 107 14.48 -8.63 -14.59
C GLN A 107 14.80 -9.89 -13.77
N SER A 108 16.04 -10.04 -13.30
CA SER A 108 16.44 -11.15 -12.43
C SER A 108 15.72 -11.09 -11.08
N LEU A 109 15.63 -9.91 -10.47
CA LEU A 109 14.94 -9.73 -9.18
C LEU A 109 13.44 -10.06 -9.28
N PHE A 110 12.77 -9.54 -10.32
CA PHE A 110 11.33 -9.76 -10.52
C PHE A 110 10.99 -11.15 -11.06
N GLY A 111 11.95 -11.81 -11.73
CA GLY A 111 11.81 -13.18 -12.18
C GLY A 111 12.09 -14.22 -11.08
N ASP A 112 12.60 -13.80 -9.92
CA ASP A 112 12.84 -14.69 -8.79
C ASP A 112 11.51 -15.05 -8.11
N GLY A 113 11.07 -16.30 -8.31
CA GLY A 113 9.84 -16.80 -7.70
C GLY A 113 9.87 -16.81 -6.16
N THR A 114 11.03 -16.65 -5.51
CA THR A 114 11.10 -16.49 -4.05
C THR A 114 10.52 -15.16 -3.58
N LEU A 115 10.68 -14.08 -4.35
CA LEU A 115 10.19 -12.74 -3.98
C LEU A 115 8.68 -12.73 -3.72
N ILE A 116 7.91 -13.38 -4.59
CA ILE A 116 6.44 -13.45 -4.45
C ILE A 116 6.06 -14.26 -3.21
N ARG A 117 6.76 -15.38 -2.95
CA ARG A 117 6.51 -16.19 -1.75
C ARG A 117 6.85 -15.45 -0.47
N GLU A 118 7.93 -14.68 -0.45
CA GLU A 118 8.29 -13.81 0.67
C GLU A 118 7.22 -12.75 0.90
N LEU A 119 6.72 -12.10 -0.16
CA LEU A 119 5.63 -11.13 -0.05
C LEU A 119 4.36 -11.77 0.54
N ILE A 120 3.99 -12.98 0.11
CA ILE A 120 2.86 -13.73 0.68
C ILE A 120 3.10 -14.04 2.16
N ALA A 121 4.31 -14.49 2.51
CA ALA A 121 4.67 -14.82 3.88
C ALA A 121 4.58 -13.61 4.81
N GLU A 122 4.96 -12.42 4.34
CA GLU A 122 4.87 -11.16 5.07
C GLU A 122 3.44 -10.58 5.13
N THR A 123 2.58 -10.87 4.15
CA THR A 123 1.18 -10.39 4.16
C THR A 123 0.23 -11.28 4.94
N ALA A 124 0.45 -12.61 4.99
CA ALA A 124 -0.44 -13.52 5.71
C ALA A 124 -0.68 -13.15 7.20
N PRO A 125 0.34 -12.72 7.98
CA PRO A 125 0.13 -12.25 9.35
C PRO A 125 -0.82 -11.06 9.48
N LEU A 126 -0.92 -10.21 8.46
CA LEU A 126 -1.86 -9.09 8.47
C LEU A 126 -3.29 -9.61 8.42
N TYR A 127 -3.59 -10.54 7.52
CA TYR A 127 -4.90 -11.17 7.44
C TYR A 127 -5.26 -11.95 8.70
N ALA A 128 -4.31 -12.72 9.24
CA ALA A 128 -4.50 -13.50 10.47
C ALA A 128 -4.73 -12.65 11.74
N ARG A 129 -4.43 -11.35 11.68
CA ARG A 129 -4.77 -10.39 12.76
C ARG A 129 -6.19 -9.83 12.65
N HIS A 130 -6.77 -9.85 11.46
CA HIS A 130 -8.07 -9.22 11.18
C HIS A 130 -9.20 -10.22 11.02
N PHE A 131 -8.88 -11.48 10.72
CA PHE A 131 -9.85 -12.53 10.45
C PHE A 131 -9.49 -13.79 11.24
N THR A 132 -10.52 -14.52 11.63
CA THR A 132 -10.40 -15.87 12.18
C THR A 132 -10.05 -16.87 11.08
N ALA A 133 -9.53 -18.05 11.46
CA ALA A 133 -9.26 -19.13 10.51
C ALA A 133 -10.51 -19.51 9.69
N ASP A 134 -11.68 -19.57 10.32
CA ASP A 134 -12.94 -19.92 9.66
C ASP A 134 -13.38 -18.86 8.62
N GLU A 135 -13.21 -17.58 8.93
CA GLU A 135 -13.49 -16.49 7.98
C GLU A 135 -12.51 -16.51 6.80
N LEU A 136 -11.23 -16.79 7.06
CA LEU A 136 -10.21 -16.91 6.01
C LEU A 136 -10.48 -18.09 5.07
N HIS A 137 -10.93 -19.23 5.61
CA HIS A 137 -11.37 -20.36 4.79
C HIS A 137 -12.60 -20.02 3.95
N GLN A 138 -13.58 -19.29 4.50
CA GLN A 138 -14.75 -18.84 3.75
C GLN A 138 -14.38 -17.85 2.64
N LEU A 139 -13.46 -16.91 2.91
CA LEU A 139 -12.92 -16.00 1.90
C LEU A 139 -12.18 -16.78 0.80
N ALA A 140 -11.34 -17.74 1.16
CA ALA A 140 -10.65 -18.60 0.20
C ALA A 140 -11.65 -19.35 -0.69
N ALA A 141 -12.67 -19.97 -0.11
CA ALA A 141 -13.71 -20.67 -0.84
C ALA A 141 -14.50 -19.74 -1.78
N PHE A 142 -14.80 -18.53 -1.34
CA PHE A 142 -15.44 -17.52 -2.18
C PHE A 142 -14.56 -17.14 -3.38
N TYR A 143 -13.29 -16.78 -3.17
CA TYR A 143 -12.39 -16.38 -4.24
C TYR A 143 -12.06 -17.52 -5.22
N ALA A 144 -12.09 -18.77 -4.76
CA ALA A 144 -11.96 -19.96 -5.62
C ALA A 144 -13.24 -20.28 -6.42
N SER A 145 -14.39 -19.72 -6.06
CA SER A 145 -15.65 -19.95 -6.78
C SER A 145 -15.64 -19.27 -8.16
N PRO A 146 -16.44 -19.74 -9.15
CA PRO A 146 -16.56 -19.08 -10.45
C PRO A 146 -16.98 -17.60 -10.34
N LEU A 147 -17.81 -17.27 -9.34
CA LEU A 147 -18.22 -15.90 -9.08
C LEU A 147 -17.07 -15.06 -8.50
N GLY A 148 -16.30 -15.60 -7.55
CA GLY A 148 -15.14 -14.93 -6.96
C GLY A 148 -14.05 -14.64 -8.00
N VAL A 149 -13.74 -15.62 -8.87
CA VAL A 149 -12.81 -15.44 -9.99
C VAL A 149 -13.30 -14.34 -10.94
N LYS A 150 -14.58 -14.37 -11.33
CA LYS A 150 -15.17 -13.33 -12.17
C LYS A 150 -15.10 -11.96 -11.50
N MET A 151 -15.41 -11.88 -10.21
CA MET A 151 -15.35 -10.64 -9.45
C MET A 151 -13.93 -10.07 -9.41
N MET A 152 -12.90 -10.90 -9.16
CA MET A 152 -11.51 -10.44 -9.20
C MET A 152 -11.10 -9.90 -10.58
N ALA A 153 -11.59 -10.51 -11.66
CA ALA A 153 -11.30 -10.06 -13.03
C ALA A 153 -12.03 -8.77 -13.41
N GLU A 154 -13.29 -8.60 -13.00
CA GLU A 154 -14.16 -7.48 -13.42
C GLU A 154 -14.02 -6.23 -12.55
N MET A 155 -13.67 -6.36 -11.26
CA MET A 155 -13.61 -5.23 -10.32
C MET A 155 -12.71 -4.08 -10.77
N PRO A 156 -11.50 -4.31 -11.34
CA PRO A 156 -10.69 -3.22 -11.91
C PRO A 156 -11.38 -2.47 -13.05
N GLN A 157 -12.12 -3.17 -13.91
CA GLN A 157 -12.87 -2.56 -15.01
C GLN A 157 -14.04 -1.73 -14.46
N ILE A 158 -14.82 -2.27 -13.53
CA ILE A 158 -15.91 -1.56 -12.87
C ILE A 158 -15.40 -0.29 -12.18
N ALA A 159 -14.25 -0.37 -11.49
CA ALA A 159 -13.63 0.79 -10.87
C ALA A 159 -13.24 1.87 -11.90
N GLY A 160 -12.66 1.46 -13.04
CA GLY A 160 -12.33 2.37 -14.15
C GLY A 160 -13.56 3.05 -14.75
N GLU A 161 -14.62 2.29 -15.04
CA GLU A 161 -15.89 2.83 -15.53
C GLU A 161 -16.53 3.78 -14.50
N SER A 162 -16.45 3.45 -13.21
CA SER A 162 -16.95 4.29 -12.12
C SER A 162 -16.24 5.64 -12.07
N MET A 163 -14.93 5.68 -12.29
CA MET A 163 -14.18 6.94 -12.39
C MET A 163 -14.63 7.79 -13.58
N GLN A 164 -14.87 7.18 -14.74
CA GLN A 164 -15.37 7.90 -15.92
C GLN A 164 -16.77 8.47 -15.69
N ILE A 165 -17.66 7.71 -15.05
CA ILE A 165 -18.99 8.19 -14.66
C ILE A 165 -18.86 9.38 -13.71
N SER A 166 -17.99 9.28 -12.69
CA SER A 166 -17.73 10.36 -11.74
C SER A 166 -17.29 11.65 -12.46
N GLN A 167 -16.35 11.57 -13.40
CA GLN A 167 -15.92 12.72 -14.19
C GLN A 167 -17.08 13.33 -15.00
N ARG A 168 -17.86 12.50 -15.69
CA ARG A 168 -19.01 12.95 -16.49
C ARG A 168 -20.08 13.65 -15.66
N VAL A 169 -20.33 13.17 -14.43
CA VAL A 169 -21.36 13.72 -13.54
C VAL A 169 -20.86 14.96 -12.80
N MET A 170 -19.61 14.96 -12.34
CA MET A 170 -19.05 15.99 -11.48
C MET A 170 -18.55 17.21 -12.25
N MET A 171 -17.89 17.01 -13.40
CA MET A 171 -17.25 18.10 -14.14
C MET A 171 -18.23 19.23 -14.53
N PRO A 172 -19.44 18.96 -15.06
CA PRO A 172 -20.39 20.03 -15.37
C PRO A 172 -20.86 20.79 -14.12
N ARG A 173 -20.96 20.11 -12.97
CA ARG A 173 -21.36 20.72 -11.70
C ARG A 173 -20.27 21.64 -11.15
N ILE A 174 -19.00 21.21 -11.23
CA ILE A 174 -17.84 22.03 -10.86
C ILE A 174 -17.78 23.27 -11.76
N GLN A 175 -17.97 23.11 -13.08
CA GLN A 175 -17.99 24.23 -14.03
C GLN A 175 -19.12 25.22 -13.72
N ALA A 176 -20.33 24.73 -13.45
CA ALA A 176 -21.47 25.59 -13.10
C ALA A 176 -21.25 26.34 -11.77
N MET A 177 -20.67 25.68 -10.77
CA MET A 177 -20.30 26.31 -9.50
C MET A 177 -19.23 27.39 -9.70
N ALA A 178 -18.17 27.09 -10.46
CA ALA A 178 -17.10 28.05 -10.75
C ALA A 178 -17.63 29.29 -11.49
N ALA A 179 -18.52 29.09 -12.48
CA ALA A 179 -19.16 30.20 -13.20
C ALA A 179 -20.00 31.10 -12.28
N LYS A 180 -20.72 30.52 -11.30
CA LYS A 180 -21.47 31.31 -10.31
C LYS A 180 -20.56 32.17 -9.45
N LEU A 181 -19.48 31.60 -8.91
CA LEU A 181 -18.53 32.32 -8.06
C LEU A 181 -17.84 33.48 -8.80
N VAL A 182 -17.49 33.29 -10.07
CA VAL A 182 -16.93 34.38 -10.90
C VAL A 182 -17.95 35.49 -11.10
N ASN A 183 -19.22 35.16 -11.37
CA ASN A 183 -20.26 36.15 -11.60
C ASN A 183 -20.68 36.90 -10.33
N GLU A 184 -20.54 36.28 -9.15
CA GLU A 184 -20.80 36.94 -7.86
C GLU A 184 -19.70 37.93 -7.46
N ASN A 185 -18.44 37.69 -7.84
CA ASN A 185 -17.30 38.58 -7.56
C ASN A 185 -17.18 39.78 -8.51
N VAL A 186 -18.08 39.92 -9.50
CA VAL A 186 -18.10 41.02 -10.47
C VAL A 186 -19.22 42.05 -10.17
N LYS A 187 -19.98 41.84 -9.08
CA LYS A 187 -20.90 42.86 -8.52
C LYS A 187 -20.26 43.59 -7.35
#